data_AF-A0AB74BVB7-F1
#
_entry.id   AF-A0AB74BVB7-F1
#
_cell.length_a   1.000
_cell.length_b   1.000
_cell.length_c   1.000
_cell.angle_alpha   90.00
_cell.angle_beta   90.00
_cell.angle_gamma   90.00
#
_symmetry.space_group_name_H-M   'P 1'
#
loop_
_entity.id
_entity.type
_entity.pdbx_description
1 polymer ?
#
loop_
_entity_poly.entity_id
_entity_poly.type
_entity_poly.pdbx_seq_one_letter_code
_entity_poly.pdbx_strand_id
1 'polypeptide(L)'
;MSYRLTWMFLLVVVVGSALAQICTPEWGYEGYSYIINNQSDLDEIAAKCTTINGSIAMSYNYTGAFHLPNIRNITKGFKWFTILAVSMDDPKPTSINLPDLEFLGGSIWFNSLPTLKSFTAPKLKTVGSKAFIDVTQELDLRSLVESEYLSVRGDASSVRLDSLRQVREQIQICNSDECNSNNSSHGTLDLSLPALHDVGHLLLQGRFSSLDTPKLTNISGFGSGSYSILLRSEEGPEIDLSFPELKYIQDDSLWLEGSIGSLSMPSLTNLTAWLYVKTYDRLDINLPFVEAGTMTLGGNISSVQLPNLKSVGQLQVNTAASLDCKSLEETIIKATNASRSPVSCHVENSAWHLGLNLGAKVALGSVVGVVVGLVVSY
;
A
#
# COMPACT_ATOMS: atom_id res chain seq x y z
N MET A 1 30.88 21.41 -77.65
CA MET A 1 29.55 21.39 -77.02
C MET A 1 29.58 20.34 -75.92
N SER A 2 29.50 20.78 -74.67
CA SER A 2 29.76 20.00 -73.46
C SER A 2 28.46 19.36 -72.95
N TYR A 3 28.48 18.05 -72.75
CA TYR A 3 27.43 17.29 -72.08
C TYR A 3 27.50 17.52 -70.58
N ARG A 4 26.39 17.95 -69.96
CA ARG A 4 26.20 17.87 -68.50
C ARG A 4 24.97 17.02 -68.20
N LEU A 5 25.24 15.76 -67.89
CA LEU A 5 24.30 14.85 -67.25
C LEU A 5 24.18 15.27 -65.78
N THR A 6 23.01 15.74 -65.36
CA THR A 6 22.71 16.03 -63.95
C THR A 6 21.97 14.81 -63.39
N TRP A 7 22.62 14.06 -62.51
CA TRP A 7 22.00 13.01 -61.72
C TRP A 7 21.34 13.64 -60.50
N MET A 8 20.02 13.50 -60.40
CA MET A 8 19.23 13.90 -59.25
C MET A 8 19.09 12.67 -58.34
N PHE A 9 19.82 12.64 -57.23
CA PHE A 9 19.65 11.62 -56.20
C PHE A 9 18.37 11.93 -55.39
N LEU A 10 17.37 11.05 -55.52
CA LEU A 10 16.21 11.01 -54.63
C LEU A 10 16.62 10.36 -53.31
N LEU A 11 16.80 11.18 -52.28
CA LEU A 11 16.83 10.74 -50.89
C LEU A 11 15.42 10.28 -50.49
N VAL A 12 15.19 8.97 -50.48
CA VAL A 12 14.02 8.38 -49.83
C VAL A 12 14.30 8.39 -48.33
N VAL A 13 13.74 9.37 -47.63
CA VAL A 13 13.65 9.35 -46.17
C VAL A 13 12.53 8.36 -45.82
N VAL A 14 12.91 7.13 -45.49
CA VAL A 14 11.99 6.18 -44.86
C VAL A 14 11.79 6.65 -43.42
N VAL A 15 10.76 7.47 -43.20
CA VAL A 15 10.22 7.68 -41.86
C VAL A 15 9.59 6.35 -41.47
N GLY A 16 10.30 5.55 -40.69
CA GLY A 16 9.77 4.35 -40.07
C GLY A 16 8.70 4.74 -39.06
N SER A 17 7.49 5.03 -39.52
CA SER A 17 6.31 4.85 -38.69
C SER A 17 6.32 3.37 -38.32
N ALA A 18 6.66 3.05 -37.07
CA ALA A 18 6.45 1.72 -36.53
C ALA A 18 4.95 1.40 -36.72
N LEU A 19 4.63 0.65 -37.78
CA LEU A 19 3.29 0.12 -37.97
C LEU A 19 3.03 -0.71 -36.72
N ALA A 20 1.99 -0.36 -35.97
CA ALA A 20 1.64 -1.11 -34.78
C ALA A 20 1.33 -2.56 -35.20
N GLN A 21 2.27 -3.47 -34.97
CA GLN A 21 2.13 -4.86 -35.37
C GLN A 21 1.38 -5.60 -34.27
N ILE A 22 0.12 -5.92 -34.57
CA ILE A 22 -0.78 -6.63 -33.68
C ILE A 22 -0.53 -8.13 -33.81
N CYS A 23 -0.21 -8.77 -32.70
CA CYS A 23 -0.02 -10.20 -32.61
C CYS A 23 -1.13 -10.81 -31.77
N THR A 24 -1.83 -11.78 -32.33
CA THR A 24 -2.86 -12.54 -31.62
C THR A 24 -2.30 -13.94 -31.37
N PRO A 25 -2.13 -14.36 -30.10
CA PRO A 25 -1.75 -15.74 -29.81
C PRO A 25 -2.83 -16.71 -30.30
N GLU A 26 -2.46 -17.96 -30.55
CA GLU A 26 -3.44 -18.99 -30.88
C GLU A 26 -4.37 -19.27 -29.68
N TRP A 27 -5.58 -19.76 -29.97
CA TRP A 27 -6.50 -20.15 -28.90
C TRP A 27 -6.04 -21.45 -28.25
N GLY A 28 -5.60 -21.36 -27.00
CA GLY A 28 -5.17 -22.50 -26.20
C GLY A 28 -6.03 -22.71 -24.95
N TYR A 29 -5.50 -23.53 -24.04
CA TYR A 29 -6.11 -23.81 -22.74
C TYR A 29 -6.33 -22.54 -21.91
N GLU A 30 -5.40 -21.58 -21.98
CA GLU A 30 -5.47 -20.27 -21.33
C GLU A 30 -6.20 -19.20 -22.17
N GLY A 31 -6.97 -19.64 -23.18
CA GLY A 31 -7.56 -18.80 -24.20
C GLY A 31 -6.50 -18.22 -25.15
N TYR A 32 -6.73 -17.00 -25.63
CA TYR A 32 -5.74 -16.24 -26.40
C TYR A 32 -4.60 -15.75 -25.48
N SER A 33 -3.61 -16.61 -25.22
CA SER A 33 -2.45 -16.29 -24.36
C SER A 33 -1.15 -16.83 -24.93
N TYR A 34 -0.09 -16.03 -24.93
CA TYR A 34 1.27 -16.54 -25.12
C TYR A 34 1.74 -17.20 -23.83
N ILE A 35 2.21 -18.45 -23.91
CA ILE A 35 2.83 -19.16 -22.79
C ILE A 35 4.33 -18.95 -22.87
N ILE A 36 4.90 -18.35 -21.82
CA ILE A 36 6.31 -17.96 -21.77
C ILE A 36 7.07 -18.94 -20.89
N ASN A 37 7.98 -19.70 -21.48
CA ASN A 37 8.83 -20.67 -20.77
C ASN A 37 10.20 -20.08 -20.44
N ASN A 38 10.68 -19.15 -21.28
CA ASN A 38 12.00 -18.53 -21.14
C ASN A 38 12.05 -17.17 -21.87
N GLN A 39 13.17 -16.45 -21.71
CA GLN A 39 13.39 -15.13 -22.30
C GLN A 39 13.33 -15.14 -23.84
N SER A 40 13.72 -16.21 -24.52
CA SER A 40 13.70 -16.28 -25.99
C SER A 40 12.28 -16.20 -26.56
N ASP A 41 11.29 -16.73 -25.84
CA ASP A 41 9.88 -16.62 -26.23
C ASP A 41 9.43 -15.14 -26.23
N LEU A 42 9.92 -14.36 -25.25
CA LEU A 42 9.66 -12.92 -25.17
C LEU A 42 10.38 -12.14 -26.26
N ASP A 43 11.62 -12.51 -26.56
CA ASP A 43 12.43 -11.87 -27.59
C ASP A 43 11.80 -12.06 -28.98
N GLU A 44 11.25 -13.24 -29.26
CA GLU A 44 10.53 -13.50 -30.52
C GLU A 44 9.26 -12.64 -30.64
N ILE A 45 8.50 -12.52 -29.56
CA ILE A 45 7.30 -11.69 -29.52
C ILE A 45 7.69 -10.21 -29.68
N ALA A 46 8.68 -9.72 -28.92
CA ALA A 46 9.14 -8.33 -28.95
C ALA A 46 9.78 -7.92 -30.29
N ALA A 47 10.28 -8.88 -31.07
CA ALA A 47 10.82 -8.63 -32.41
C ALA A 47 9.73 -8.43 -33.47
N LYS A 48 8.53 -8.96 -33.23
CA LYS A 48 7.43 -8.99 -34.20
C LYS A 48 6.22 -8.16 -33.80
N CYS A 49 6.10 -7.79 -32.53
CA CYS A 49 4.85 -7.27 -32.00
C CYS A 49 5.10 -5.92 -31.34
N THR A 50 4.11 -5.04 -31.43
CA THR A 50 3.99 -3.84 -30.57
C THR A 50 2.71 -3.88 -29.75
N THR A 51 1.75 -4.73 -30.15
CA THR A 51 0.48 -4.92 -29.47
C THR A 51 0.14 -6.41 -29.42
N ILE A 52 -0.19 -6.91 -28.24
CA ILE A 52 -0.63 -8.28 -28.03
C ILE A 52 -2.15 -8.26 -27.83
N ASN A 53 -2.88 -8.85 -28.78
CA ASN A 53 -4.31 -9.03 -28.67
C ASN A 53 -4.63 -10.32 -27.89
N GLY A 54 -4.31 -10.32 -26.61
CA GLY A 54 -4.40 -11.51 -25.76
C GLY A 54 -3.75 -11.27 -24.42
N SER A 55 -3.50 -12.36 -23.71
CA SER A 55 -2.77 -12.38 -22.45
C SER A 55 -1.33 -12.83 -22.65
N ILE A 56 -0.51 -12.57 -21.63
CA ILE A 56 0.77 -13.25 -21.44
C ILE A 56 0.65 -14.10 -20.20
N ALA A 57 1.10 -15.35 -20.27
CA ALA A 57 1.11 -16.27 -19.16
C ALA A 57 2.53 -16.83 -18.95
N MET A 58 3.12 -16.53 -17.80
CA MET A 58 4.41 -17.08 -17.41
C MET A 58 4.24 -18.54 -16.98
N SER A 59 5.00 -19.45 -17.58
CA SER A 59 4.98 -20.87 -17.22
C SER A 59 5.51 -21.08 -15.80
N TYR A 60 5.00 -22.09 -15.09
CA TYR A 60 5.39 -22.48 -13.72
C TYR A 60 6.89 -22.74 -13.54
N ASN A 61 7.62 -23.09 -14.60
CA ASN A 61 9.05 -23.36 -14.58
C ASN A 61 9.91 -22.15 -14.98
N TYR A 62 9.32 -20.98 -15.20
CA TYR A 62 10.07 -19.78 -15.55
C TYR A 62 11.01 -19.39 -14.41
N THR A 63 12.25 -19.09 -14.75
CA THR A 63 13.27 -18.63 -13.80
C THR A 63 14.07 -17.47 -14.37
N GLY A 64 14.65 -16.65 -13.49
CA GLY A 64 15.50 -15.53 -13.89
C GLY A 64 14.71 -14.27 -14.26
N ALA A 65 15.32 -13.39 -15.05
CA ALA A 65 14.71 -12.11 -15.42
C ALA A 65 13.64 -12.30 -16.50
N PHE A 66 12.54 -11.56 -16.39
CA PHE A 66 11.49 -11.44 -17.41
C PHE A 66 11.59 -10.04 -18.04
N HIS A 67 12.07 -9.96 -19.28
CA HIS A 67 12.20 -8.70 -20.00
C HIS A 67 11.36 -8.71 -21.27
N LEU A 68 10.43 -7.76 -21.41
CA LEU A 68 9.58 -7.67 -22.60
C LEU A 68 9.59 -6.25 -23.17
N PRO A 69 10.55 -5.92 -24.03
CA PRO A 69 10.64 -4.62 -24.68
C PRO A 69 9.67 -4.50 -25.87
N ASN A 70 9.52 -3.28 -26.42
CA ASN A 70 8.75 -2.94 -27.63
C ASN A 70 7.22 -3.16 -27.58
N ILE A 71 6.70 -3.93 -26.63
CA ILE A 71 5.26 -4.13 -26.44
C ILE A 71 4.67 -2.94 -25.70
N ARG A 72 3.76 -2.21 -26.36
CA ARG A 72 3.07 -1.04 -25.80
C ARG A 72 1.69 -1.33 -25.26
N ASN A 73 1.03 -2.37 -25.77
CA ASN A 73 -0.34 -2.69 -25.39
C ASN A 73 -0.55 -4.20 -25.30
N ILE A 74 -1.16 -4.65 -24.20
CA ILE A 74 -1.65 -6.01 -24.01
C ILE A 74 -3.15 -5.90 -23.71
N THR A 75 -4.01 -6.44 -24.58
CA THR A 75 -5.46 -6.21 -24.47
C THR A 75 -6.12 -6.97 -23.33
N LYS A 76 -5.48 -8.03 -22.81
CA LYS A 76 -5.96 -8.80 -21.66
C LYS A 76 -4.96 -8.72 -20.51
N GLY A 77 -4.75 -9.83 -19.80
CA GLY A 77 -4.00 -9.86 -18.55
C GLY A 77 -2.57 -10.34 -18.71
N PHE A 78 -1.80 -10.13 -17.65
CA PHE A 78 -0.50 -10.72 -17.46
C PHE A 78 -0.52 -11.51 -16.16
N LYS A 79 -0.32 -12.82 -16.28
CA LYS A 79 -0.46 -13.77 -15.16
C LYS A 79 0.64 -14.82 -15.22
N TRP A 80 0.71 -15.65 -14.21
CA TRP A 80 1.43 -16.93 -14.29
C TRP A 80 0.44 -18.09 -14.41
N PHE A 81 0.93 -19.20 -14.93
CA PHE A 81 0.16 -20.38 -15.32
C PHE A 81 0.46 -21.55 -14.39
N THR A 82 -0.59 -22.08 -13.77
CA THR A 82 -0.57 -23.34 -13.01
C THR A 82 -1.29 -24.42 -13.80
N ILE A 83 -0.60 -25.52 -14.11
CA ILE A 83 -1.26 -26.74 -14.56
C ILE A 83 -1.78 -27.46 -13.31
N LEU A 84 -3.09 -27.35 -13.06
CA LEU A 84 -3.80 -27.99 -11.94
C LEU A 84 -3.55 -29.51 -11.81
N ALA A 85 -2.98 -30.16 -12.82
CA ALA A 85 -2.70 -31.59 -12.86
C ALA A 85 -1.23 -31.99 -12.58
N VAL A 86 -0.24 -31.06 -12.54
CA VAL A 86 1.18 -31.47 -12.59
C VAL A 86 2.15 -30.67 -11.68
N SER A 87 1.87 -29.44 -11.26
CA SER A 87 2.82 -28.69 -10.41
C SER A 87 2.15 -27.88 -9.30
N MET A 88 2.69 -28.02 -8.09
CA MET A 88 2.49 -27.10 -6.96
C MET A 88 3.57 -25.99 -6.93
N ASP A 89 4.43 -25.94 -7.94
CA ASP A 89 5.52 -24.97 -8.01
C ASP A 89 5.05 -23.68 -8.70
N ASP A 90 5.27 -22.55 -8.02
CA ASP A 90 5.12 -21.22 -8.58
C ASP A 90 6.38 -20.85 -9.39
N PRO A 91 6.25 -20.02 -10.45
CA PRO A 91 7.41 -19.56 -11.18
C PRO A 91 8.32 -18.72 -10.28
N LYS A 92 9.61 -18.72 -10.62
CA LYS A 92 10.66 -18.08 -9.83
C LYS A 92 11.36 -16.98 -10.62
N PRO A 93 10.62 -15.97 -11.14
CA PRO A 93 11.26 -14.83 -11.76
C PRO A 93 11.99 -14.01 -10.69
N THR A 94 13.15 -13.46 -11.06
CA THR A 94 13.90 -12.56 -10.18
C THR A 94 13.50 -11.10 -10.37
N SER A 95 13.11 -10.74 -11.59
CA SER A 95 12.65 -9.40 -11.95
C SER A 95 11.69 -9.44 -13.14
N ILE A 96 10.79 -8.46 -13.23
CA ILE A 96 9.90 -8.25 -14.38
C ILE A 96 10.09 -6.82 -14.88
N ASN A 97 10.47 -6.67 -16.15
CA ASN A 97 10.74 -5.38 -16.78
C ASN A 97 9.97 -5.24 -18.11
N LEU A 98 9.03 -4.30 -18.13
CA LEU A 98 8.10 -3.97 -19.22
C LEU A 98 8.31 -2.49 -19.62
N PRO A 99 9.48 -2.14 -20.21
CA PRO A 99 9.93 -0.75 -20.34
C PRO A 99 9.06 0.11 -21.27
N ASP A 100 8.35 -0.53 -22.20
CA ASP A 100 7.55 0.14 -23.23
C ASP A 100 6.04 -0.04 -23.06
N LEU A 101 5.60 -0.83 -22.08
CA LEU A 101 4.19 -1.12 -21.87
C LEU A 101 3.46 0.15 -21.41
N GLU A 102 2.44 0.56 -22.14
CA GLU A 102 1.61 1.72 -21.84
C GLU A 102 0.21 1.33 -21.37
N PHE A 103 -0.34 0.23 -21.88
CA PHE A 103 -1.72 -0.19 -21.60
C PHE A 103 -1.80 -1.70 -21.36
N LEU A 104 -2.47 -2.07 -20.26
CA LEU A 104 -2.85 -3.44 -19.96
C LEU A 104 -4.37 -3.48 -19.76
N GLY A 105 -5.10 -4.14 -20.65
CA GLY A 105 -6.57 -4.15 -20.61
C GLY A 105 -7.16 -5.05 -19.52
N GLY A 106 -6.40 -6.00 -19.00
CA GLY A 106 -6.82 -6.93 -17.95
C GLY A 106 -6.06 -6.71 -16.64
N SER A 107 -5.82 -7.82 -15.93
CA SER A 107 -5.19 -7.83 -14.62
C SER A 107 -3.70 -8.19 -14.68
N ILE A 108 -2.94 -7.70 -13.70
CA ILE A 108 -1.62 -8.22 -13.32
C ILE A 108 -1.81 -9.18 -12.15
N TRP A 109 -1.39 -10.43 -12.30
CA TRP A 109 -1.45 -11.46 -11.26
C TRP A 109 -0.05 -11.96 -10.94
N PHE A 110 0.67 -11.21 -10.11
CA PHE A 110 2.00 -11.53 -9.60
C PHE A 110 2.03 -11.55 -8.06
N ASN A 111 0.93 -11.98 -7.46
CA ASN A 111 0.92 -12.38 -6.07
C ASN A 111 1.66 -13.72 -5.90
N SER A 112 2.27 -13.90 -4.73
CA SER A 112 2.87 -15.16 -4.30
C SER A 112 4.06 -15.63 -5.16
N LEU A 113 4.83 -14.71 -5.74
CA LEU A 113 6.06 -15.03 -6.46
C LEU A 113 7.28 -14.91 -5.53
N PRO A 114 7.79 -16.01 -4.97
CA PRO A 114 8.69 -15.96 -3.80
C PRO A 114 10.06 -15.34 -4.09
N THR A 115 10.48 -15.29 -5.36
CA THR A 115 11.80 -14.77 -5.77
C THR A 115 11.74 -13.40 -6.42
N LEU A 116 10.54 -12.82 -6.60
CA LEU A 116 10.38 -11.57 -7.34
C LEU A 116 10.91 -10.39 -6.51
N LYS A 117 11.99 -9.79 -6.99
CA LYS A 117 12.63 -8.64 -6.32
C LYS A 117 12.10 -7.32 -6.85
N SER A 118 11.96 -7.21 -8.17
CA SER A 118 11.54 -5.97 -8.80
C SER A 118 10.51 -6.14 -9.89
N PHE A 119 9.59 -5.18 -9.96
CA PHE A 119 8.62 -5.03 -11.03
C PHE A 119 8.70 -3.60 -11.59
N THR A 120 8.98 -3.48 -12.88
CA THR A 120 9.22 -2.18 -13.53
C THR A 120 8.40 -2.08 -14.82
N ALA A 121 7.44 -1.16 -14.83
CA ALA A 121 6.66 -0.79 -16.02
C ALA A 121 6.48 0.74 -16.05
N PRO A 122 7.56 1.51 -16.28
CA PRO A 122 7.61 2.94 -16.00
C PRO A 122 6.75 3.77 -16.94
N LYS A 123 6.27 3.20 -18.06
CA LYS A 123 5.38 3.85 -19.02
C LYS A 123 3.93 3.37 -18.91
N LEU A 124 3.63 2.40 -18.03
CA LEU A 124 2.28 1.82 -17.90
C LEU A 124 1.34 2.88 -17.33
N LYS A 125 0.31 3.25 -18.09
CA LYS A 125 -0.65 4.31 -17.73
C LYS A 125 -1.93 3.76 -17.14
N THR A 126 -2.39 2.61 -17.64
CA THR A 126 -3.68 2.04 -17.26
C THR A 126 -3.57 0.54 -17.07
N VAL A 127 -4.11 0.05 -15.97
CA VAL A 127 -4.46 -1.36 -15.75
C VAL A 127 -5.97 -1.46 -15.73
N GLY A 128 -6.55 -2.16 -16.69
CA GLY A 128 -8.00 -2.18 -16.92
C GLY A 128 -8.78 -2.87 -15.81
N SER A 129 -8.12 -3.69 -14.97
CA SER A 129 -8.76 -4.25 -13.78
C SER A 129 -7.81 -4.25 -12.58
N LYS A 130 -7.42 -5.43 -12.08
CA LYS A 130 -6.66 -5.59 -10.84
C LYS A 130 -5.16 -5.71 -11.07
N ALA A 131 -4.35 -5.01 -10.29
CA ALA A 131 -2.91 -5.19 -10.21
C ALA A 131 -2.53 -5.79 -8.85
N PHE A 132 -2.12 -7.06 -8.83
CA PHE A 132 -1.57 -7.74 -7.66
C PHE A 132 -0.10 -8.00 -7.87
N ILE A 133 0.75 -7.40 -7.05
CA ILE A 133 2.20 -7.46 -7.22
C ILE A 133 2.85 -7.65 -5.84
N ASP A 134 3.52 -8.79 -5.67
CA ASP A 134 4.32 -9.07 -4.49
C ASP A 134 5.81 -8.89 -4.87
N VAL A 135 6.49 -7.93 -4.25
CA VAL A 135 7.88 -7.58 -4.54
C VAL A 135 8.66 -7.34 -3.24
N THR A 136 9.95 -7.63 -3.29
CA THR A 136 10.84 -7.52 -2.10
C THR A 136 11.88 -6.40 -2.20
N GLN A 137 11.91 -5.62 -3.29
CA GLN A 137 12.86 -4.52 -3.46
C GLN A 137 12.22 -3.29 -4.11
N GLU A 138 11.83 -3.38 -5.38
CA GLU A 138 11.42 -2.19 -6.16
C GLU A 138 10.13 -2.42 -6.96
N LEU A 139 9.18 -1.51 -6.81
CA LEU A 139 8.05 -1.35 -7.71
C LEU A 139 8.13 0.00 -8.42
N ASP A 140 8.19 -0.02 -9.75
CA ASP A 140 8.16 1.19 -10.56
C ASP A 140 6.99 1.20 -11.53
N LEU A 141 5.93 1.91 -11.12
CA LEU A 141 4.71 2.17 -11.85
C LEU A 141 4.48 3.69 -11.95
N ARG A 142 5.56 4.49 -12.05
CA ARG A 142 5.50 5.96 -11.93
C ARG A 142 4.52 6.66 -12.88
N SER A 143 4.20 6.05 -14.03
CA SER A 143 3.26 6.61 -15.01
C SER A 143 1.84 6.06 -14.87
N LEU A 144 1.57 5.15 -13.93
CA LEU A 144 0.25 4.58 -13.73
C LEU A 144 -0.69 5.68 -13.29
N VAL A 145 -1.74 5.94 -14.06
CA VAL A 145 -2.72 6.99 -13.80
C VAL A 145 -3.95 6.40 -13.13
N GLU A 146 -4.40 5.24 -13.61
CA GLU A 146 -5.65 4.64 -13.19
C GLU A 146 -5.61 3.10 -13.15
N SER A 147 -6.33 2.54 -12.17
CA SER A 147 -6.64 1.11 -12.08
C SER A 147 -7.99 0.89 -11.38
N GLU A 148 -8.56 -0.31 -11.52
CA GLU A 148 -9.71 -0.68 -10.67
C GLU A 148 -9.24 -1.01 -9.27
N TYR A 149 -8.18 -1.82 -9.17
CA TYR A 149 -7.66 -2.31 -7.90
C TYR A 149 -6.13 -2.37 -7.96
N LEU A 150 -5.46 -1.92 -6.90
CA LEU A 150 -4.01 -1.98 -6.76
C LEU A 150 -3.66 -2.63 -5.41
N SER A 151 -2.98 -3.77 -5.45
CA SER A 151 -2.34 -4.33 -4.26
C SER A 151 -0.86 -4.56 -4.48
N VAL A 152 -0.08 -4.04 -3.55
CA VAL A 152 1.37 -4.17 -3.47
C VAL A 152 1.70 -4.79 -2.13
N ARG A 153 2.42 -5.91 -2.14
CA ARG A 153 2.83 -6.63 -0.93
C ARG A 153 4.31 -6.96 -0.95
N GLY A 154 4.80 -7.37 0.21
CA GLY A 154 6.19 -7.74 0.41
C GLY A 154 7.05 -6.55 0.84
N ASP A 155 8.30 -6.83 1.18
CA ASP A 155 9.23 -5.89 1.81
C ASP A 155 9.90 -4.94 0.79
N ALA A 156 9.13 -4.33 -0.10
CA ALA A 156 9.65 -3.38 -1.07
C ALA A 156 10.22 -2.14 -0.36
N SER A 157 11.48 -1.81 -0.64
CA SER A 157 12.12 -0.60 -0.13
C SER A 157 11.76 0.65 -0.94
N SER A 158 11.22 0.48 -2.15
CA SER A 158 10.82 1.57 -3.04
C SER A 158 9.55 1.22 -3.81
N VAL A 159 8.55 2.09 -3.72
CA VAL A 159 7.30 2.01 -4.45
C VAL A 159 7.04 3.35 -5.15
N ARG A 160 7.14 3.39 -6.48
CA ARG A 160 6.87 4.60 -7.28
C ARG A 160 5.51 4.55 -7.96
N LEU A 161 4.63 5.46 -7.56
CA LEU A 161 3.25 5.61 -8.03
C LEU A 161 2.92 7.08 -8.34
N ASP A 162 3.91 7.84 -8.81
CA ASP A 162 3.91 9.31 -8.91
C ASP A 162 2.69 9.90 -9.65
N SER A 163 2.22 9.21 -10.69
CA SER A 163 1.10 9.68 -11.52
C SER A 163 -0.26 9.10 -11.12
N LEU A 164 -0.31 8.23 -10.08
CA LEU A 164 -1.52 7.50 -9.71
C LEU A 164 -2.56 8.50 -9.22
N ARG A 165 -3.58 8.73 -10.06
CA ARG A 165 -4.61 9.74 -9.81
C ARG A 165 -5.88 9.12 -9.26
N GLN A 166 -6.24 7.93 -9.75
CA GLN A 166 -7.50 7.29 -9.39
C GLN A 166 -7.36 5.78 -9.27
N VAL A 167 -7.86 5.23 -8.17
CA VAL A 167 -8.08 3.78 -8.04
C VAL A 167 -9.52 3.53 -7.66
N ARG A 168 -10.29 2.94 -8.58
CA ARG A 168 -11.75 2.93 -8.46
C ARG A 168 -12.24 2.18 -7.22
N GLU A 169 -11.67 1.02 -6.94
CA GLU A 169 -12.07 0.17 -5.81
C GLU A 169 -11.15 0.31 -4.62
N GLN A 170 -9.90 -0.16 -4.71
CA GLN A 170 -9.07 -0.25 -3.52
C GLN A 170 -7.58 -0.18 -3.83
N ILE A 171 -6.87 0.56 -2.99
CA ILE A 171 -5.42 0.49 -2.81
C ILE A 171 -5.15 -0.35 -1.56
N GLN A 172 -4.37 -1.42 -1.68
CA GLN A 172 -3.85 -2.20 -0.56
C GLN A 172 -2.33 -2.29 -0.63
N ILE A 173 -1.63 -1.53 0.21
CA ILE A 173 -0.17 -1.56 0.27
C ILE A 173 0.26 -2.05 1.64
N CYS A 174 1.10 -3.08 1.66
CA CYS A 174 1.71 -3.53 2.89
C CYS A 174 3.16 -3.98 2.72
N ASN A 175 4.02 -3.63 3.67
CA ASN A 175 5.41 -4.09 3.72
C ASN A 175 5.60 -5.25 4.73
N SER A 176 4.62 -6.15 4.78
CA SER A 176 4.70 -7.42 5.51
C SER A 176 4.16 -8.55 4.65
N ASP A 177 4.58 -9.78 4.95
CA ASP A 177 4.10 -10.96 4.25
C ASP A 177 2.58 -11.12 4.47
N GLU A 178 1.85 -11.29 3.36
CA GLU A 178 0.40 -11.48 3.31
C GLU A 178 -0.45 -10.32 3.87
N CYS A 179 0.13 -9.16 4.12
CA CYS A 179 -0.52 -8.08 4.87
C CYS A 179 -1.11 -8.58 6.21
N ASN A 180 -0.43 -9.54 6.85
CA ASN A 180 -0.84 -10.07 8.14
C ASN A 180 -0.19 -9.25 9.25
N SER A 181 -0.97 -8.78 10.23
CA SER A 181 -0.48 -7.98 11.36
C SER A 181 0.39 -8.78 12.34
N ASN A 182 0.43 -10.11 12.19
CA ASN A 182 1.25 -10.99 13.02
C ASN A 182 2.65 -11.23 12.44
N ASN A 183 2.88 -10.85 11.18
CA ASN A 183 4.16 -11.00 10.51
C ASN A 183 4.94 -9.70 10.68
N SER A 184 6.18 -9.79 11.16
CA SER A 184 7.04 -8.62 11.35
C SER A 184 7.42 -7.99 10.01
N SER A 185 7.20 -6.68 9.87
CA SER A 185 7.77 -5.91 8.76
C SER A 185 9.31 -5.91 8.87
N HIS A 186 10.02 -6.17 7.76
CA HIS A 186 11.48 -6.28 7.74
C HIS A 186 12.20 -4.95 7.47
N GLY A 187 11.51 -3.95 6.90
CA GLY A 187 11.99 -2.59 6.67
C GLY A 187 10.97 -1.50 7.01
N THR A 188 11.32 -0.24 6.73
CA THR A 188 10.40 0.90 6.74
C THR A 188 10.03 1.31 5.32
N LEU A 189 8.77 1.65 5.07
CA LEU A 189 8.28 2.09 3.77
C LEU A 189 8.01 3.60 3.75
N ASP A 190 8.61 4.30 2.79
CA ASP A 190 8.26 5.67 2.43
C ASP A 190 7.24 5.63 1.29
N LEU A 191 6.02 6.10 1.55
CA LEU A 191 4.92 6.03 0.58
C LEU A 191 4.43 7.43 0.21
N SER A 192 4.69 7.82 -1.05
CA SER A 192 4.16 9.05 -1.63
C SER A 192 3.20 8.73 -2.78
N LEU A 193 2.02 9.34 -2.72
CA LEU A 193 0.95 9.28 -3.72
C LEU A 193 0.54 10.71 -4.11
N PRO A 194 1.44 11.48 -4.74
CA PRO A 194 1.33 12.94 -4.85
C PRO A 194 0.24 13.40 -5.82
N ALA A 195 -0.21 12.52 -6.71
CA ALA A 195 -1.27 12.78 -7.67
C ALA A 195 -2.62 12.16 -7.29
N LEU A 196 -2.68 11.34 -6.23
CA LEU A 196 -3.89 10.59 -5.88
C LEU A 196 -4.99 11.55 -5.47
N HIS A 197 -6.11 11.48 -6.19
CA HIS A 197 -7.25 12.37 -6.03
C HIS A 197 -8.50 11.62 -5.55
N ASP A 198 -8.78 10.45 -6.15
CA ASP A 198 -9.92 9.61 -5.80
C ASP A 198 -9.50 8.16 -5.53
N VAL A 199 -10.04 7.56 -4.48
CA VAL A 199 -9.93 6.11 -4.24
C VAL A 199 -11.24 5.56 -3.68
N GLY A 200 -11.56 4.28 -3.93
CA GLY A 200 -12.66 3.61 -3.24
C GLY A 200 -12.34 3.37 -1.77
N HIS A 201 -11.27 2.62 -1.51
CA HIS A 201 -10.76 2.30 -0.17
C HIS A 201 -9.22 2.40 -0.12
N LEU A 202 -8.66 2.95 0.95
CA LEU A 202 -7.21 3.06 1.16
C LEU A 202 -6.76 2.20 2.35
N LEU A 203 -6.11 1.08 2.07
CA LEU A 203 -5.66 0.11 3.07
C LEU A 203 -4.13 0.06 3.10
N LEU A 204 -3.56 0.54 4.19
CA LEU A 204 -2.12 0.66 4.42
C LEU A 204 -1.76 -0.08 5.70
N GLN A 205 -0.84 -1.05 5.61
CA GLN A 205 -0.40 -1.79 6.79
C GLN A 205 1.09 -2.09 6.77
N GLY A 206 1.72 -1.99 7.93
CA GLY A 206 3.11 -2.37 8.14
C GLY A 206 3.89 -1.21 8.74
N ARG A 207 5.19 -1.10 8.47
CA ARG A 207 6.03 -0.08 9.11
C ARG A 207 6.34 1.05 8.14
N PHE A 208 5.73 2.22 8.31
CA PHE A 208 5.94 3.37 7.44
C PHE A 208 6.91 4.38 8.06
N SER A 209 7.72 5.04 7.24
CA SER A 209 8.52 6.21 7.65
C SER A 209 7.88 7.53 7.23
N SER A 210 7.01 7.51 6.22
CA SER A 210 6.29 8.68 5.73
C SER A 210 5.07 8.24 4.91
N LEU A 211 4.03 9.08 4.90
CA LEU A 211 2.86 8.95 4.05
C LEU A 211 2.47 10.32 3.51
N ASP A 212 2.52 10.50 2.19
CA ASP A 212 2.12 11.75 1.53
C ASP A 212 0.99 11.52 0.52
N THR A 213 -0.17 12.14 0.76
CA THR A 213 -1.37 12.06 -0.09
C THR A 213 -2.04 13.44 -0.25
N PRO A 214 -1.30 14.45 -0.74
CA PRO A 214 -1.67 15.86 -0.58
C PRO A 214 -2.91 16.27 -1.40
N LYS A 215 -3.22 15.54 -2.47
CA LYS A 215 -4.34 15.85 -3.39
C LYS A 215 -5.56 14.96 -3.17
N LEU A 216 -5.50 14.05 -2.21
CA LEU A 216 -6.58 13.11 -1.97
C LEU A 216 -7.80 13.86 -1.49
N THR A 217 -8.84 13.89 -2.32
CA THR A 217 -10.04 14.70 -2.09
C THR A 217 -11.23 13.83 -1.68
N ASN A 218 -11.28 12.59 -2.16
CA ASN A 218 -12.47 11.75 -2.13
C ASN A 218 -12.15 10.27 -1.86
N ILE A 219 -12.78 9.72 -0.82
CA ILE A 219 -12.89 8.28 -0.56
C ILE A 219 -14.32 7.84 -0.90
N SER A 220 -14.51 7.17 -2.02
CA SER A 220 -15.85 6.86 -2.54
C SER A 220 -16.52 5.64 -1.91
N GLY A 221 -15.78 4.78 -1.20
CA GLY A 221 -16.31 3.54 -0.63
C GLY A 221 -16.79 2.52 -1.67
N PHE A 222 -16.46 2.72 -2.95
CA PHE A 222 -16.79 1.77 -4.00
C PHE A 222 -15.85 0.56 -3.90
N GLY A 223 -16.41 -0.66 -3.93
CA GLY A 223 -15.64 -1.89 -3.85
C GLY A 223 -16.10 -2.77 -2.68
N SER A 224 -15.24 -3.71 -2.27
CA SER A 224 -15.53 -4.66 -1.19
C SER A 224 -14.73 -4.36 0.09
N GLY A 225 -14.29 -3.12 0.29
CA GLY A 225 -13.54 -2.73 1.49
C GLY A 225 -14.48 -2.55 2.68
N SER A 226 -14.01 -2.91 3.88
CA SER A 226 -14.74 -2.68 5.15
C SER A 226 -14.36 -1.36 5.83
N TYR A 227 -13.39 -0.65 5.25
CA TYR A 227 -12.86 0.60 5.76
C TYR A 227 -12.72 1.57 4.61
N SER A 228 -13.08 2.83 4.84
CA SER A 228 -12.79 3.91 3.90
C SER A 228 -11.28 4.16 3.86
N ILE A 229 -10.69 4.29 5.05
CA ILE A 229 -9.23 4.25 5.23
C ILE A 229 -8.91 3.31 6.40
N LEU A 230 -8.00 2.38 6.17
CA LEU A 230 -7.35 1.59 7.20
C LEU A 230 -5.86 1.91 7.13
N LEU A 231 -5.32 2.49 8.19
CA LEU A 231 -3.89 2.66 8.39
C LEU A 231 -3.51 1.98 9.69
N ARG A 232 -2.68 0.95 9.58
CA ARG A 232 -2.07 0.29 10.73
C ARG A 232 -0.55 0.33 10.59
N SER A 233 0.07 1.27 11.30
CA SER A 233 1.51 1.33 11.41
C SER A 233 2.01 0.47 12.57
N GLU A 234 2.98 -0.40 12.28
CA GLU A 234 3.75 -1.11 13.31
C GLU A 234 4.68 -0.16 14.07
N GLU A 235 5.28 -0.66 15.16
CA GLU A 235 6.23 0.10 15.99
C GLU A 235 7.39 0.63 15.15
N GLY A 236 7.61 1.94 15.20
CA GLY A 236 8.44 2.62 14.21
C GLY A 236 8.63 4.10 14.48
N PRO A 237 9.19 4.85 13.52
CA PRO A 237 9.17 6.30 13.60
C PRO A 237 7.72 6.83 13.61
N GLU A 238 7.52 7.97 14.25
CA GLU A 238 6.25 8.68 14.17
C GLU A 238 5.94 9.08 12.72
N ILE A 239 4.69 8.88 12.31
CA ILE A 239 4.20 9.27 10.99
C ILE A 239 3.23 10.43 11.13
N ASP A 240 3.44 11.47 10.34
CA ASP A 240 2.52 12.58 10.20
C ASP A 240 1.43 12.25 9.20
N LEU A 241 0.18 12.21 9.67
CA LEU A 241 -0.98 11.90 8.84
C LEU A 241 -1.67 13.20 8.43
N SER A 242 -1.44 13.63 7.19
CA SER A 242 -2.02 14.86 6.65
C SER A 242 -2.79 14.59 5.37
N PHE A 243 -4.09 14.91 5.38
CA PHE A 243 -4.98 14.85 4.21
C PHE A 243 -5.55 16.26 3.96
N PRO A 244 -4.76 17.19 3.38
CA PRO A 244 -5.11 18.61 3.35
C PRO A 244 -6.30 18.94 2.45
N GLU A 245 -6.50 18.19 1.37
CA GLU A 245 -7.58 18.40 0.41
C GLU A 245 -8.78 17.44 0.58
N LEU A 246 -8.71 16.53 1.57
CA LEU A 246 -9.76 15.53 1.79
C LEU A 246 -11.05 16.20 2.24
N LYS A 247 -12.11 16.02 1.43
CA LYS A 247 -13.41 16.66 1.63
C LYS A 247 -14.54 15.66 1.84
N TYR A 248 -14.40 14.48 1.25
CA TYR A 248 -15.46 13.48 1.24
C TYR A 248 -14.93 12.11 1.61
N ILE A 249 -15.65 11.47 2.52
CA ILE A 249 -15.47 10.07 2.89
C ILE A 249 -16.86 9.45 2.90
N GLN A 250 -17.08 8.46 2.04
CA GLN A 250 -18.30 7.66 2.06
C GLN A 250 -18.39 6.87 3.38
N ASP A 251 -19.62 6.77 3.89
CA ASP A 251 -19.96 6.09 5.16
C ASP A 251 -19.30 4.72 5.28
N ASP A 252 -18.40 4.59 6.26
CA ASP A 252 -17.83 3.34 6.77
C ASP A 252 -16.96 3.70 8.00
N SER A 253 -15.69 3.28 8.05
CA SER A 253 -14.77 3.56 9.14
C SER A 253 -13.45 4.14 8.63
N LEU A 254 -12.93 5.12 9.37
CA LEU A 254 -11.57 5.66 9.27
C LEU A 254 -10.77 5.08 10.45
N TRP A 255 -9.99 4.03 10.21
CA TRP A 255 -9.22 3.34 11.23
C TRP A 255 -7.75 3.71 11.16
N LEU A 256 -7.25 4.41 12.17
CA LEU A 256 -5.86 4.88 12.27
C LEU A 256 -5.24 4.30 13.54
N GLU A 257 -4.22 3.46 13.40
CA GLU A 257 -3.52 2.83 14.51
C GLU A 257 -2.00 2.85 14.30
N GLY A 258 -1.23 3.16 15.34
CA GLY A 258 0.24 3.06 15.33
C GLY A 258 0.97 4.24 15.99
N SER A 259 2.24 4.42 15.61
CA SER A 259 3.08 5.59 15.98
C SER A 259 2.71 6.81 15.13
N ILE A 260 1.74 7.60 15.58
CA ILE A 260 1.21 8.76 14.86
C ILE A 260 1.71 10.05 15.53
N GLY A 261 2.52 10.83 14.81
CA GLY A 261 3.06 12.11 15.32
C GLY A 261 2.06 13.26 15.20
N SER A 262 1.26 13.28 14.13
CA SER A 262 0.21 14.26 13.92
C SER A 262 -0.94 13.72 13.07
N LEU A 263 -2.13 14.32 13.24
CA LEU A 263 -3.31 14.02 12.43
C LEU A 263 -3.98 15.32 11.99
N SER A 264 -4.09 15.53 10.68
CA SER A 264 -4.61 16.76 10.09
C SER A 264 -5.51 16.48 8.89
N MET A 265 -6.75 16.98 8.94
CA MET A 265 -7.74 16.88 7.86
C MET A 265 -8.50 18.21 7.73
N PRO A 266 -7.82 19.33 7.38
CA PRO A 266 -8.35 20.69 7.49
C PRO A 266 -9.58 20.95 6.59
N SER A 267 -9.69 20.27 5.45
CA SER A 267 -10.80 20.44 4.50
C SER A 267 -12.01 19.56 4.81
N LEU A 268 -11.89 18.61 5.74
CA LEU A 268 -12.95 17.67 6.10
C LEU A 268 -13.77 18.26 7.24
N THR A 269 -14.86 18.95 6.91
CA THR A 269 -15.70 19.61 7.93
C THR A 269 -16.79 18.70 8.49
N ASN A 270 -17.27 17.74 7.69
CA ASN A 270 -18.32 16.82 8.08
C ASN A 270 -17.79 15.40 7.94
N LEU A 271 -17.83 14.64 9.04
CA LEU A 271 -17.40 13.27 9.08
C LEU A 271 -18.55 12.38 9.55
N THR A 272 -19.16 11.64 8.63
CA THR A 272 -20.22 10.68 8.95
C THR A 272 -19.66 9.29 9.27
N ALA A 273 -18.52 8.94 8.66
CA ALA A 273 -17.80 7.70 8.95
C ALA A 273 -17.31 7.63 10.41
N TRP A 274 -17.17 6.42 10.94
CA TRP A 274 -16.63 6.22 12.28
C TRP A 274 -15.12 6.50 12.28
N LEU A 275 -14.68 7.51 13.02
CA LEU A 275 -13.27 7.74 13.32
C LEU A 275 -12.78 6.86 14.46
N TYR A 276 -11.85 5.96 14.19
CA TYR A 276 -11.09 5.23 15.20
C TYR A 276 -9.62 5.65 15.14
N VAL A 277 -9.09 6.17 16.25
CA VAL A 277 -7.68 6.54 16.38
C VAL A 277 -7.12 5.84 17.61
N LYS A 278 -6.04 5.08 17.44
CA LYS A 278 -5.29 4.48 18.54
C LYS A 278 -3.79 4.71 18.36
N THR A 279 -3.23 5.59 19.18
CA THR A 279 -1.81 5.99 19.08
C THR A 279 -0.96 5.32 20.16
N TYR A 280 0.28 4.97 19.81
CA TYR A 280 1.28 4.52 20.78
C TYR A 280 2.06 5.70 21.38
N ASP A 281 2.32 6.70 20.55
CA ASP A 281 3.03 7.93 20.91
C ASP A 281 2.06 9.06 21.26
N ARG A 282 2.58 10.11 21.89
CA ARG A 282 1.77 11.21 22.39
C ARG A 282 1.14 11.97 21.21
N LEU A 283 -0.19 12.01 21.15
CA LEU A 283 -0.92 12.69 20.10
C LEU A 283 -1.87 13.75 20.67
N ASP A 284 -1.81 14.94 20.09
CA ASP A 284 -2.79 16.01 20.29
C ASP A 284 -3.80 16.01 19.13
N ILE A 285 -5.09 15.87 19.47
CA ILE A 285 -6.16 15.86 18.48
C ILE A 285 -6.70 17.28 18.33
N ASN A 286 -6.60 17.84 17.13
CA ASN A 286 -7.21 19.11 16.76
C ASN A 286 -7.84 18.99 15.37
N LEU A 287 -9.16 18.72 15.32
CA LEU A 287 -9.86 18.44 14.08
C LEU A 287 -10.95 19.48 13.82
N PRO A 288 -11.13 19.94 12.56
CA PRO A 288 -11.97 21.09 12.22
C PRO A 288 -13.46 20.75 12.11
N PHE A 289 -13.88 19.57 12.56
CA PHE A 289 -15.22 19.04 12.34
C PHE A 289 -16.30 19.97 12.87
N VAL A 290 -17.29 20.24 12.03
CA VAL A 290 -18.55 20.89 12.38
C VAL A 290 -19.57 19.82 12.79
N GLU A 291 -19.62 18.73 12.05
CA GLU A 291 -20.44 17.56 12.33
C GLU A 291 -19.58 16.30 12.30
N ALA A 292 -19.71 15.48 13.34
CA ALA A 292 -19.03 14.20 13.44
C ALA A 292 -20.01 13.08 13.82
N GLY A 293 -19.83 11.88 13.28
CA GLY A 293 -20.56 10.69 13.68
C GLY A 293 -20.03 10.14 15.00
N THR A 294 -19.55 8.91 14.98
CA THR A 294 -18.88 8.27 16.12
C THR A 294 -17.37 8.49 16.03
N MET A 295 -16.76 8.88 17.14
CA MET A 295 -15.31 8.99 17.29
C MET A 295 -14.85 8.16 18.48
N THR A 296 -13.83 7.35 18.29
CA THR A 296 -13.16 6.56 19.33
C THR A 296 -11.69 6.89 19.31
N LEU A 297 -11.21 7.51 20.39
CA LEU A 297 -9.82 7.93 20.58
C LEU A 297 -9.20 7.08 21.68
N GLY A 298 -8.06 6.48 21.39
CA GLY A 298 -7.39 5.49 22.23
C GLY A 298 -5.89 5.71 22.35
N GLY A 299 -5.29 5.22 23.43
CA GLY A 299 -3.84 5.20 23.61
C GLY A 299 -3.29 6.47 24.26
N ASN A 300 -2.19 7.02 23.78
CA ASN A 300 -1.51 8.16 24.40
C ASN A 300 -2.03 9.52 23.89
N ILE A 301 -3.32 9.81 24.12
CA ILE A 301 -3.99 11.06 23.68
C ILE A 301 -3.85 12.14 24.76
N SER A 302 -3.08 13.20 24.49
CA SER A 302 -2.81 14.26 25.47
C SER A 302 -3.79 15.43 25.46
N SER A 303 -4.44 15.70 24.33
CA SER A 303 -5.49 16.72 24.25
C SER A 303 -6.46 16.42 23.12
N VAL A 304 -7.69 16.92 23.26
CA VAL A 304 -8.75 16.82 22.25
C VAL A 304 -9.40 18.18 22.08
N GLN A 305 -9.30 18.74 20.88
CA GLN A 305 -9.86 20.04 20.51
C GLN A 305 -10.70 19.88 19.24
N LEU A 306 -11.96 20.30 19.32
CA LEU A 306 -12.92 20.27 18.22
C LEU A 306 -13.58 21.65 18.12
N PRO A 307 -12.84 22.68 17.69
CA PRO A 307 -13.22 24.08 17.87
C PRO A 307 -14.49 24.50 17.14
N ASN A 308 -14.85 23.80 16.06
CA ASN A 308 -15.99 24.13 15.21
C ASN A 308 -17.23 23.23 15.44
N LEU A 309 -17.13 22.30 16.38
CA LEU A 309 -18.11 21.23 16.55
C LEU A 309 -19.48 21.76 16.96
N LYS A 310 -20.50 21.36 16.22
CA LYS A 310 -21.92 21.65 16.49
C LYS A 310 -22.74 20.39 16.74
N SER A 311 -22.31 19.26 16.20
CA SER A 311 -22.99 17.98 16.38
C SER A 311 -21.98 16.84 16.45
N VAL A 312 -22.18 15.93 17.39
CA VAL A 312 -21.43 14.66 17.46
C VAL A 312 -22.39 13.54 17.85
N GLY A 313 -22.29 12.38 17.19
CA GLY A 313 -23.05 11.20 17.57
C GLY A 313 -22.59 10.64 18.90
N GLN A 314 -21.31 10.23 18.96
CA GLN A 314 -20.67 9.75 20.18
C GLN A 314 -19.18 10.03 20.14
N LEU A 315 -18.60 10.50 21.25
CA LEU A 315 -17.16 10.64 21.43
C LEU A 315 -16.71 9.76 22.60
N GLN A 316 -15.95 8.71 22.30
CA GLN A 316 -15.29 7.88 23.29
C GLN A 316 -13.80 8.20 23.34
N VAL A 317 -13.27 8.47 24.53
CA VAL A 317 -11.84 8.72 24.75
C VAL A 317 -11.35 7.79 25.85
N ASN A 318 -10.44 6.87 25.52
CA ASN A 318 -9.78 5.99 26.47
C ASN A 318 -8.27 6.25 26.37
N THR A 319 -7.73 7.07 27.27
CA THR A 319 -6.34 7.53 27.18
C THR A 319 -5.50 7.07 28.35
N ALA A 320 -4.24 6.71 28.09
CA ALA A 320 -3.23 6.47 29.12
C ALA A 320 -2.52 7.78 29.55
N ALA A 321 -2.72 8.87 28.81
CA ALA A 321 -2.17 10.18 29.14
C ALA A 321 -3.06 10.93 30.13
N SER A 322 -2.50 11.90 30.85
CA SER A 322 -3.29 12.81 31.68
C SER A 322 -4.18 13.70 30.80
N LEU A 323 -5.49 13.52 30.87
CA LEU A 323 -6.48 14.34 30.16
C LEU A 323 -7.58 14.79 31.13
N ASP A 324 -7.95 16.07 31.09
CA ASP A 324 -9.08 16.58 31.88
C ASP A 324 -10.40 16.20 31.21
N CYS A 325 -10.87 14.98 31.49
CA CYS A 325 -12.13 14.45 30.97
C CYS A 325 -13.34 15.32 31.31
N LYS A 326 -13.33 15.98 32.47
CA LYS A 326 -14.45 16.82 32.91
C LYS A 326 -14.53 18.09 32.06
N SER A 327 -13.39 18.76 31.85
CA SER A 327 -13.31 19.93 30.99
C SER A 327 -13.67 19.61 29.53
N LEU A 328 -13.21 18.46 29.03
CA LEU A 328 -13.58 17.97 27.69
C LEU A 328 -15.10 17.78 27.58
N GLU A 329 -15.71 17.07 28.52
CA GLU A 329 -17.15 16.82 28.56
C GLU A 329 -17.96 18.13 28.58
N GLU A 330 -17.62 19.06 29.48
CA GLU A 330 -18.27 20.38 29.57
C GLU A 330 -18.16 21.17 28.27
N THR A 331 -16.98 21.14 27.62
CA THR A 331 -16.72 21.82 26.35
C THR A 331 -17.61 21.27 25.23
N ILE A 332 -17.72 19.94 25.12
CA ILE A 332 -18.52 19.29 24.08
C ILE A 332 -20.03 19.47 24.31
N ILE A 333 -20.50 19.36 25.56
CA ILE A 333 -21.91 19.62 25.90
C ILE A 333 -22.30 21.04 25.51
N LYS A 334 -21.44 22.02 25.86
CA LYS A 334 -21.67 23.42 25.51
C LYS A 334 -21.65 23.65 24.00
N ALA A 335 -20.72 23.04 23.27
CA ALA A 335 -20.58 23.20 21.82
C ALA A 335 -21.77 22.60 21.05
N THR A 336 -22.30 21.47 21.52
CA THR A 336 -23.37 20.70 20.85
C THR A 336 -24.78 21.05 21.34
N ASN A 337 -24.90 21.82 22.42
CA ASN A 337 -26.17 22.12 23.10
C ASN A 337 -26.96 20.84 23.46
N ALA A 338 -26.24 19.76 23.77
CA ALA A 338 -26.84 18.46 24.05
C ALA A 338 -27.40 18.39 25.49
N SER A 339 -28.57 17.76 25.64
CA SER A 339 -29.20 17.54 26.95
C SER A 339 -28.57 16.40 27.76
N ARG A 340 -27.82 15.53 27.10
CA ARG A 340 -27.02 14.45 27.68
C ARG A 340 -25.62 14.52 27.09
N SER A 341 -24.63 14.10 27.87
CA SER A 341 -23.25 14.02 27.40
C SER A 341 -23.13 12.98 26.27
N PRO A 342 -22.69 13.38 25.06
CA PRO A 342 -22.32 12.43 24.02
C PRO A 342 -20.90 11.89 24.24
N VAL A 343 -20.25 12.26 25.36
CA VAL A 343 -18.85 11.96 25.65
C VAL A 343 -18.75 10.86 26.70
N SER A 344 -17.92 9.85 26.43
CA SER A 344 -17.44 8.89 27.41
C SER A 344 -15.93 9.00 27.48
N CYS A 345 -15.40 9.61 28.53
CA CYS A 345 -13.97 9.83 28.70
C CYS A 345 -13.43 9.06 29.91
N HIS A 346 -12.41 8.24 29.68
CA HIS A 346 -11.72 7.45 30.69
C HIS A 346 -10.22 7.67 30.57
N VAL A 347 -9.60 8.07 31.68
CA VAL A 347 -8.14 8.04 31.83
C VAL A 347 -7.79 6.75 32.53
N GLU A 348 -6.99 5.91 31.89
CA GLU A 348 -6.45 4.73 32.55
C GLU A 348 -5.55 5.19 33.71
N ASN A 349 -5.94 4.86 34.94
CA ASN A 349 -5.09 5.09 36.10
C ASN A 349 -3.84 4.22 35.93
N SER A 350 -2.73 4.84 35.54
CA SER A 350 -1.41 4.22 35.37
C SER A 350 -0.77 3.81 36.71
N ALA A 351 -1.51 3.08 37.55
CA ALA A 351 -0.98 2.44 38.75
C ALA A 351 -0.41 1.04 38.44
N TRP A 352 -0.48 0.54 37.19
CA TRP A 352 -0.12 -0.83 36.83
C TRP A 352 0.97 -0.99 35.76
N HIS A 353 1.65 0.08 35.35
CA HIS A 353 2.78 -0.01 34.40
C HIS A 353 4.13 0.54 34.91
N LEU A 354 4.23 0.94 36.18
CA LEU A 354 5.50 1.18 36.86
C LEU A 354 6.06 -0.13 37.42
N GLY A 355 6.52 -1.01 36.54
CA GLY A 355 7.03 -2.31 36.97
C GLY A 355 7.72 -3.10 35.88
N LEU A 356 8.74 -2.54 35.21
CA LEU A 356 9.92 -3.25 34.69
C LEU A 356 10.80 -2.28 33.90
N ASN A 357 11.44 -1.35 34.62
CA ASN A 357 12.69 -0.77 34.15
C ASN A 357 13.60 -0.55 35.36
N LEU A 358 14.03 -1.66 35.97
CA LEU A 358 15.27 -1.68 36.72
C LEU A 358 16.18 -2.70 36.04
N GLY A 359 17.15 -2.16 35.31
CA GLY A 359 18.41 -2.84 35.05
C GLY A 359 19.09 -3.15 36.38
N ALA A 360 18.69 -4.26 36.99
CA ALA A 360 19.45 -4.95 38.01
C ALA A 360 19.91 -6.27 37.39
N LYS A 361 21.14 -6.27 36.86
CA LYS A 361 21.89 -7.50 36.62
C LYS A 361 22.09 -8.19 37.96
N VAL A 362 21.17 -9.09 38.32
CA VAL A 362 21.41 -10.06 39.39
C VAL A 362 22.10 -11.26 38.74
N ALA A 363 23.41 -11.31 38.92
CA ALA A 363 24.22 -12.49 38.61
C ALA A 363 23.83 -13.62 39.57
N LEU A 364 23.06 -14.59 39.07
CA LEU A 364 22.88 -15.87 39.76
C LEU A 364 24.00 -16.81 39.31
N GLY A 365 25.13 -16.73 40.02
CA GLY A 365 26.14 -17.78 40.03
C GLY A 365 25.73 -18.87 41.02
N SER A 366 25.16 -19.96 40.53
CA SER A 366 24.92 -21.17 41.30
C SER A 366 26.15 -22.08 41.22
N VAL A 367 26.99 -21.99 42.25
CA VAL A 367 28.08 -22.92 42.54
C VAL A 367 27.47 -24.25 42.99
N VAL A 368 27.71 -25.31 42.21
CA VAL A 368 27.43 -26.69 42.60
C VAL A 368 28.59 -27.18 43.48
N GLY A 369 28.37 -27.18 44.80
CA GLY A 369 29.29 -27.77 45.76
C GLY A 369 29.10 -29.28 45.85
N VAL A 370 30.00 -30.03 45.24
CA VAL A 370 30.14 -31.49 45.42
C VAL A 370 30.93 -31.74 46.71
N VAL A 371 30.26 -32.27 47.74
CA VAL A 371 30.90 -32.79 48.95
C VAL A 371 31.20 -34.27 48.71
N VAL A 372 32.47 -34.60 48.47
CA VAL A 372 32.99 -35.97 48.59
C VAL A 372 33.74 -36.05 49.91
N GLY A 373 33.19 -36.80 50.86
CA GLY A 373 33.88 -37.20 52.08
C GLY A 373 34.84 -38.35 51.79
N LEU A 374 36.07 -38.23 52.31
CA LEU A 374 36.96 -39.35 52.54
C LEU A 374 37.12 -39.52 54.05
N VAL A 375 36.66 -40.67 54.54
CA VAL A 375 36.95 -41.19 55.88
C VAL A 375 38.20 -42.06 55.78
N VAL A 376 39.01 -42.00 56.84
CA VAL A 376 39.81 -43.07 57.47
C VAL A 376 41.29 -42.68 57.66
N SER A 377 41.62 -42.45 58.93
CA SER A 377 42.73 -43.05 59.71
C SER A 377 42.48 -42.55 61.14
N TYR A 378 42.22 -43.36 62.18
CA TYR A 378 42.53 -44.75 62.50
C TYR A 378 41.34 -45.47 63.13
#